data_AF-T0ZQ07-F1
#
_entry.id   AF-T0ZQ07-F1
#
_cell.length_a   1.000
_cell.length_b   1.000
_cell.length_c   1.000
_cell.angle_alpha   90.00
_cell.angle_beta   90.00
_cell.angle_gamma   90.00
#
_symmetry.space_group_name_H-M   'P 1'
#
loop_
_entity.id
_entity.type
_entity.pdbx_description
1 polymer ?
#
loop_
_entity_poly.entity_id
_entity_poly.type
_entity_poly.pdbx_seq_one_letter_code
_entity_poly.pdbx_strand_id
1 'polypeptide(L)'
;FRKYEGGHHVVIGKDTRISGYMIENALTSGITSMGVNVIVVGPFTTPGIAFLTRALRADAGIMISASHNPYQDNGIKFFSSDGSKLPDEIEARIEALVVGDEIDRIRPTGPGIGKVARLAGPDGRY
;
A
#
# COMPACT_ATOMS: atom_id res chain seq x y z
N PHE A 1 -3.54 3.86 18.49
CA PHE A 1 -2.87 2.92 17.57
C PHE A 1 -1.37 2.95 17.85
N ARG A 2 -0.69 1.80 17.84
CA ARG A 2 0.77 1.74 18.01
C ARG A 2 1.40 2.45 16.82
N LYS A 3 2.23 3.45 17.07
CA LYS A 3 2.99 4.14 16.03
C LYS A 3 4.09 3.19 15.54
N TYR A 4 4.22 3.03 14.24
CA TYR A 4 5.38 2.36 13.67
C TYR A 4 6.55 3.37 13.66
N GLU A 5 7.62 3.08 14.40
CA GLU A 5 8.76 4.00 14.54
C GLU A 5 9.90 3.59 13.60
N GLY A 6 10.44 4.58 12.87
CA GLY A 6 11.60 4.45 12.00
C GLY A 6 11.31 3.90 10.59
N GLY A 7 11.78 4.59 9.54
CA GLY A 7 11.59 4.19 8.15
C GLY A 7 10.23 4.56 7.55
N HIS A 8 10.11 4.46 6.23
CA HIS A 8 8.88 4.76 5.49
C HIS A 8 7.89 3.58 5.54
N HIS A 9 6.60 3.88 5.63
CA HIS A 9 5.53 2.89 5.76
C HIS A 9 4.39 3.14 4.78
N VAL A 10 3.88 2.06 4.20
CA VAL A 10 2.68 2.06 3.35
C VAL A 10 1.65 1.09 3.91
N VAL A 11 0.41 1.55 4.05
CA VAL A 11 -0.72 0.70 4.45
C VAL A 11 -1.41 0.16 3.20
N ILE A 12 -1.66 -1.16 3.14
CA ILE A 12 -2.38 -1.78 2.03
C ILE A 12 -3.62 -2.47 2.56
N GLY A 13 -4.76 -2.14 1.94
CA GLY A 13 -6.01 -2.89 2.06
C GLY A 13 -6.57 -3.27 0.70
N LYS A 14 -7.57 -4.14 0.73
CA LYS A 14 -8.24 -4.63 -0.48
C LYS A 14 -9.71 -4.90 -0.21
N ASP A 15 -10.50 -5.06 -1.26
CA ASP A 15 -11.83 -5.65 -1.15
C ASP A 15 -11.76 -7.20 -1.16
N THR A 16 -12.89 -7.85 -1.42
CA THR A 16 -13.03 -9.31 -1.40
C THR A 16 -12.72 -9.98 -2.75
N ARG A 17 -12.32 -9.24 -3.78
CA ARG A 17 -11.99 -9.82 -5.10
C ARG A 17 -10.82 -10.79 -4.99
N ILE A 18 -10.92 -11.93 -5.66
CA ILE A 18 -9.88 -12.95 -5.68
C ILE A 18 -8.54 -12.43 -6.24
N SER A 19 -8.60 -11.57 -7.26
CA SER A 19 -7.42 -10.91 -7.83
C SER A 19 -6.72 -9.96 -6.85
N GLY A 20 -7.43 -9.49 -5.81
CA GLY A 20 -6.88 -8.61 -4.80
C GLY A 20 -5.73 -9.24 -4.01
N TYR A 21 -5.74 -10.55 -3.76
CA TYR A 21 -4.65 -11.24 -3.06
C TYR A 21 -3.36 -11.29 -3.91
N MET A 22 -3.50 -11.51 -5.21
CA MET A 22 -2.38 -11.49 -6.15
C MET A 22 -1.78 -10.08 -6.23
N ILE A 23 -2.62 -9.05 -6.38
CA ILE A 23 -2.19 -7.65 -6.46
C ILE A 23 -1.56 -7.19 -5.14
N GLU A 24 -2.11 -7.56 -3.98
CA GLU A 24 -1.55 -7.27 -2.65
C GLU A 24 -0.12 -7.79 -2.53
N ASN A 25 0.13 -9.04 -2.95
CA ASN A 25 1.47 -9.63 -2.92
C ASN A 25 2.44 -8.92 -3.87
N ALA A 26 2.01 -8.61 -5.09
CA ALA A 26 2.85 -7.90 -6.06
C ALA A 26 3.24 -6.50 -5.57
N LEU A 27 2.28 -5.73 -5.05
CA LEU A 27 2.53 -4.41 -4.47
C LEU A 27 3.43 -4.49 -3.25
N THR A 28 3.17 -5.45 -2.35
CA THR A 28 3.99 -5.68 -1.16
C THR A 28 5.44 -5.98 -1.55
N SER A 29 5.66 -6.84 -2.55
CA SER A 29 6.98 -7.17 -3.07
C SER A 29 7.68 -5.94 -3.67
N GLY A 30 6.99 -5.17 -4.51
CA GLY A 30 7.55 -3.98 -5.14
C GLY A 30 7.98 -2.92 -4.11
N ILE A 31 7.09 -2.61 -3.17
CA ILE A 31 7.33 -1.59 -2.14
C ILE A 31 8.48 -2.00 -1.21
N THR A 32 8.50 -3.25 -0.74
CA THR A 32 9.58 -3.73 0.13
C THR A 32 10.92 -3.81 -0.59
N SER A 33 10.94 -4.08 -1.90
CA SER A 33 12.16 -4.04 -2.69
C SER A 33 12.81 -2.64 -2.73
N MET A 34 12.03 -1.58 -2.53
CA MET A 34 12.49 -0.19 -2.44
C MET A 34 12.86 0.24 -1.02
N GLY A 35 12.90 -0.69 -0.06
CA GLY A 35 13.26 -0.41 1.34
C GLY A 35 12.13 0.19 2.18
N VAL A 36 10.90 0.20 1.66
CA VAL A 36 9.72 0.75 2.33
C VAL A 36 8.98 -0.38 3.05
N ASN A 37 8.56 -0.13 4.29
CA ASN A 37 7.80 -1.10 5.08
C ASN A 37 6.34 -1.13 4.64
N VAL A 38 5.72 -2.30 4.69
CA VAL A 38 4.32 -2.52 4.31
C VAL A 38 3.51 -3.02 5.49
N ILE A 39 2.35 -2.40 5.72
CA ILE A 39 1.37 -2.82 6.72
C ILE A 39 0.14 -3.34 5.97
N VAL A 40 -0.06 -4.65 5.98
CA VAL A 40 -1.20 -5.31 5.32
C VAL A 40 -2.38 -5.39 6.29
N VAL A 41 -3.53 -4.88 5.88
CA VAL A 41 -4.76 -4.85 6.69
C VAL A 41 -5.74 -5.97 6.30
N GLY A 42 -5.64 -6.50 5.07
CA GLY A 42 -6.60 -7.46 4.53
C GLY A 42 -7.86 -6.78 3.98
N PRO A 43 -9.00 -7.51 3.94
CA PRO A 43 -10.28 -6.94 3.49
C PRO A 43 -10.70 -5.71 4.31
N PHE A 44 -10.82 -4.56 3.67
CA PHE A 44 -11.17 -3.30 4.34
C PHE A 44 -11.93 -2.36 3.41
N THR A 45 -12.47 -1.27 3.97
CA THR A 45 -13.16 -0.25 3.17
C THR A 45 -12.20 0.83 2.70
N THR A 46 -12.48 1.41 1.53
CA THR A 46 -11.73 2.57 0.99
C THR A 46 -11.55 3.70 2.01
N PRO A 47 -12.61 4.27 2.64
CA PRO A 47 -12.43 5.32 3.65
C PRO A 47 -11.69 4.82 4.90
N GLY A 48 -11.80 3.53 5.20
CA GLY A 48 -11.04 2.91 6.27
C GLY A 48 -9.53 2.95 6.03
N ILE A 49 -9.08 2.69 4.79
CA ILE A 49 -7.65 2.79 4.44
C ILE A 49 -7.16 4.23 4.55
N ALA A 50 -7.91 5.20 4.01
CA ALA A 50 -7.58 6.63 4.16
C ALA A 50 -7.43 7.03 5.65
N PHE A 51 -8.35 6.57 6.50
CA PHE A 51 -8.27 6.79 7.94
C PHE A 51 -7.05 6.11 8.58
N LEU A 52 -6.78 4.84 8.27
CA LEU A 52 -5.68 4.07 8.84
C LEU A 52 -4.31 4.65 8.45
N THR A 53 -4.15 5.16 7.22
CA THR A 53 -2.94 5.86 6.80
C THR A 53 -2.59 6.99 7.78
N ARG A 54 -3.57 7.84 8.09
CA ARG A 54 -3.39 8.93 9.06
C ARG A 54 -3.17 8.41 10.48
N ALA A 55 -3.99 7.46 10.92
CA ALA A 55 -4.00 6.96 12.29
C ALA A 55 -2.69 6.22 12.64
N LEU A 56 -2.07 5.57 11.66
CA LEU A 56 -0.78 4.88 11.79
C LEU A 56 0.41 5.78 11.46
N ARG A 57 0.17 7.01 10.99
CA ARG A 57 1.19 7.95 10.49
C ARG A 57 2.05 7.33 9.39
N ALA A 58 1.41 6.57 8.50
CA ALA A 58 2.04 6.03 7.31
C ALA A 58 2.23 7.12 6.26
N ASP A 59 3.23 6.96 5.40
CA ASP A 59 3.54 7.91 4.34
C ASP A 59 2.51 7.84 3.21
N ALA A 60 1.91 6.66 2.98
CA ALA A 60 0.84 6.46 2.02
C ALA A 60 -0.10 5.30 2.39
N GLY A 61 -1.29 5.32 1.81
CA GLY A 61 -2.25 4.21 1.82
C GLY A 61 -2.55 3.71 0.42
N ILE A 62 -2.86 2.43 0.29
CA ILE A 62 -3.25 1.79 -0.96
C ILE A 62 -4.52 0.98 -0.72
N MET A 63 -5.54 1.22 -1.54
CA MET A 63 -6.75 0.40 -1.61
C MET A 63 -6.81 -0.33 -2.94
N ILE A 64 -6.91 -1.66 -2.89
CA ILE A 64 -7.10 -2.52 -4.06
C ILE A 64 -8.60 -2.80 -4.23
N SER A 65 -9.25 -2.12 -5.16
CA SER A 65 -10.66 -2.31 -5.49
C SER A 65 -11.05 -1.56 -6.77
N ALA A 66 -11.94 -2.17 -7.56
CA ALA A 66 -12.66 -1.49 -8.64
C ALA A 66 -14.05 -0.95 -8.21
N SER A 67 -14.29 -0.78 -6.90
CA SER A 67 -15.54 -0.24 -6.35
C SER A 67 -16.76 -1.05 -6.80
N HIS A 68 -17.59 -0.49 -7.70
CA HIS A 68 -18.85 -1.06 -8.17
C HIS A 68 -18.71 -1.95 -9.42
N ASN A 69 -17.51 -2.06 -9.99
CA ASN A 69 -17.30 -2.80 -11.23
C ASN A 69 -17.51 -4.32 -11.06
N PRO A 70 -17.77 -5.09 -12.14
CA PRO A 70 -17.82 -6.55 -12.13
C PRO A 70 -16.57 -7.19 -11.51
N TYR A 71 -16.69 -8.38 -10.91
CA TYR A 71 -15.63 -9.01 -10.10
C TYR A 71 -14.31 -9.27 -10.86
N GLN A 72 -14.37 -9.33 -12.19
CA GLN A 72 -13.22 -9.51 -13.07
C GLN A 72 -12.29 -8.28 -13.09
N ASP A 73 -12.84 -7.09 -12.84
CA ASP A 73 -12.07 -5.85 -12.80
C ASP A 73 -11.35 -5.69 -11.46
N ASN A 74 -10.26 -4.92 -11.45
CA ASN A 74 -9.65 -4.43 -10.23
C ASN A 74 -9.00 -3.06 -10.47
N GLY A 75 -8.57 -2.40 -9.40
CA GLY A 75 -7.93 -1.09 -9.46
C GLY A 75 -7.09 -0.84 -8.22
N ILE A 76 -6.15 0.08 -8.33
CA ILE A 76 -5.26 0.49 -7.25
C ILE A 76 -5.51 1.98 -7.00
N LYS A 77 -5.82 2.34 -5.75
CA LYS A 77 -6.07 3.73 -5.34
C LYS A 77 -5.07 4.13 -4.28
N PHE A 78 -4.38 5.25 -4.49
CA PHE A 78 -3.40 5.77 -3.55
C PHE A 78 -3.98 6.88 -2.69
N PHE A 79 -3.53 6.92 -1.44
CA PHE A 79 -3.81 7.97 -0.48
C PHE A 79 -2.50 8.55 0.02
N SER A 80 -2.42 9.87 0.14
CA SER A 80 -1.30 10.55 0.78
C SER A 80 -1.32 10.31 2.31
N SER A 81 -0.29 10.79 3.00
CA SER A 81 -0.16 10.70 4.46
C SER A 81 -1.31 11.36 5.24
N ASP A 82 -2.01 12.32 4.63
CA ASP A 82 -3.19 12.98 5.22
C ASP A 82 -4.52 12.25 4.91
N GLY A 83 -4.47 11.13 4.18
CA GLY A 83 -5.62 10.32 3.79
C GLY A 83 -6.41 10.85 2.59
N SER A 84 -5.96 11.91 1.92
CA SER A 84 -6.56 12.40 0.67
C SER A 84 -6.01 11.66 -0.55
N LYS A 85 -6.65 11.85 -1.72
CA LYS A 85 -6.11 11.35 -3.00
C LYS A 85 -4.75 12.01 -3.28
N LEU A 86 -3.84 11.30 -3.94
CA LEU A 86 -2.60 11.90 -4.41
C LEU A 86 -2.88 13.09 -5.34
N PRO A 87 -2.06 14.16 -5.28
CA PRO A 87 -2.08 15.23 -6.27
C PRO A 87 -1.75 14.71 -7.68
N ASP A 88 -2.36 15.31 -8.71
CA ASP A 88 -2.16 14.90 -10.11
C ASP A 88 -0.68 14.94 -10.55
N GLU A 89 0.10 15.88 -10.03
CA GLU A 89 1.55 15.96 -10.29
C GLU A 89 2.31 14.71 -9.81
N ILE A 90 1.87 14.10 -8.70
CA ILE A 90 2.45 12.87 -8.18
C ILE A 90 2.00 11.68 -9.02
N GLU A 91 0.74 11.65 -9.47
CA GLU A 91 0.23 10.62 -10.38
C GLU A 91 1.04 10.62 -11.69
N ALA A 92 1.22 11.78 -12.31
CA ALA A 92 2.03 11.93 -13.52
C ALA A 92 3.49 11.51 -13.30
N ARG A 93 4.05 11.79 -12.12
CA ARG A 93 5.41 11.35 -11.77
C ARG A 93 5.50 9.83 -11.66
N ILE A 94 4.51 9.17 -11.05
CA ILE A 94 4.45 7.71 -10.98
C ILE A 94 4.37 7.11 -12.38
N GLU A 95 3.53 7.65 -13.26
CA GLU A 95 3.42 7.19 -14.65
C GLU A 95 4.76 7.29 -15.40
N ALA A 96 5.48 8.41 -15.25
CA ALA A 96 6.80 8.58 -15.85
C ALA A 96 7.82 7.56 -15.32
N LEU A 97 7.78 7.24 -14.03
CA LEU A 97 8.67 6.23 -13.41
C LEU A 97 8.35 4.80 -13.86
N VAL A 98 7.10 4.50 -14.21
CA VAL A 98 6.69 3.17 -14.69
C VAL A 98 7.22 2.89 -16.10
N VAL A 99 7.31 3.92 -16.95
CA VAL A 99 7.77 3.77 -18.34
C VAL A 99 9.26 4.05 -18.53
N GLY A 100 9.88 4.75 -17.57
CA GLY A 100 11.30 5.08 -17.59
C GLY A 100 12.19 4.04 -16.90
N ASP A 101 13.50 4.31 -16.89
CA ASP A 101 14.54 3.47 -16.30
C ASP A 101 15.17 4.10 -15.03
N GLU A 102 14.60 5.21 -14.54
CA GLU A 102 15.17 6.03 -13.46
C GLU A 102 15.39 5.23 -12.16
N ILE A 103 14.49 4.27 -11.88
CA ILE A 103 14.53 3.44 -10.67
C ILE A 103 15.17 2.06 -10.89
N ASP A 104 15.67 1.76 -12.08
CA ASP A 104 16.19 0.42 -12.41
C ASP A 104 17.45 0.04 -11.62
N ARG A 105 18.21 1.05 -11.19
CA ARG A 105 19.42 0.87 -10.40
C ARG A 105 19.16 0.84 -8.89
N ILE A 106 17.95 1.19 -8.45
CA ILE A 106 17.60 1.22 -7.02
C ILE A 106 17.27 -0.20 -6.58
N ARG A 107 18.24 -0.88 -5.95
CA ARG A 107 18.09 -2.26 -5.46
C ARG A 107 18.66 -2.40 -4.05
N PRO A 108 17.97 -1.89 -3.01
CA PRO A 108 18.30 -2.18 -1.61
C PRO A 108 18.53 -3.67 -1.37
N THR A 109 19.54 -4.00 -0.56
CA THR A 109 19.89 -5.38 -0.21
C THR A 109 20.04 -5.55 1.30
N GLY A 110 19.96 -6.81 1.77
CA GLY A 110 20.18 -7.15 3.18
C GLY A 110 19.28 -6.32 4.11
N PRO A 111 19.85 -5.60 5.10
CA PRO A 111 19.07 -4.77 6.03
C PRO A 111 18.30 -3.61 5.40
N GLY A 112 18.61 -3.24 4.15
CA GLY A 112 17.93 -2.18 3.41
C GLY A 112 16.60 -2.61 2.79
N ILE A 113 16.25 -3.90 2.81
CA ILE A 113 14.97 -4.40 2.31
C ILE A 113 13.87 -4.08 3.32
N GLY A 114 12.73 -3.57 2.83
CA GLY A 114 11.57 -3.23 3.63
C GLY A 114 10.93 -4.45 4.29
N LYS A 115 10.24 -4.22 5.41
CA LYS A 115 9.60 -5.28 6.20
C LYS A 115 8.08 -5.27 6.01
N VAL A 116 7.48 -6.45 6.10
CA VAL A 116 6.01 -6.60 6.05
C VAL A 116 5.49 -6.91 7.44
N ALA A 117 4.47 -6.18 7.88
CA ALA A 117 3.68 -6.47 9.05
C ALA A 117 2.21 -6.66 8.64
N ARG A 118 1.52 -7.60 9.28
CA ARG A 118 0.07 -7.74 9.12
C ARG A 118 -0.61 -7.14 10.34
N LEU A 119 -1.55 -6.22 10.12
CA LEU A 119 -2.36 -5.67 11.19
C LEU A 119 -3.35 -6.78 11.59
N ALA A 120 -3.13 -7.39 12.76
CA ALA A 120 -4.04 -8.39 13.28
C ALA A 120 -5.44 -7.77 13.46
N GLY A 121 -6.47 -8.46 12.97
CA GLY A 121 -7.84 -8.13 13.32
C GLY A 121 -8.13 -8.48 14.80
N PRO A 122 -9.40 -8.34 15.24
CA PRO A 122 -9.84 -8.74 16.58
C PRO A 122 -9.51 -10.20 16.95
N ASP A 123 -9.24 -11.03 15.95
CA ASP A 123 -8.87 -12.43 15.96
C ASP A 123 -7.43 -12.73 16.45
N GLY A 124 -6.62 -11.70 16.74
CA GLY A 124 -5.30 -11.86 17.39
C GLY A 124 -5.35 -12.04 18.93
N ARG A 125 -6.53 -12.25 19.50
CA ARG A 125 -6.76 -12.46 20.95
C ARG A 125 -7.84 -13.51 21.21
N TYR A 126 -7.63 -14.75 20.78
CA TYR A 126 -8.12 -15.96 21.45
C TYR A 126 -7.12 -17.09 21.18
#